data_AF-A0A0G1FV26-F1
#
_entry.id   AF-A0A0G1FV26-F1
#
_cell.length_a   1.000
_cell.length_b   1.000
_cell.length_c   1.000
_cell.angle_alpha   90.00
_cell.angle_beta   90.00
_cell.angle_gamma   90.00
#
_symmetry.space_group_name_H-M   'P 1'
#
loop_
_entity.id
_entity.type
_entity.pdbx_description
1 polymer ?
#
loop_
_entity_poly.entity_id
_entity_poly.type
_entity_poly.pdbx_seq_one_letter_code
_entity_poly.pdbx_strand_id
1 'polypeptide(L)'
;MGRLSIWQDSWQIIKKNPVIGVGLGNYPLAVNFNQSYRSAVTSHNLYLDIWAETGVFTLLAWLFIFITAAEAAYKKTGQYPVVALGALSGLAYFFAHSFFETAIFNPTVLAMLMVVLGLAAADYEG
;
A
#
# COMPACT_ATOMS: atom_id res chain seq x y z
N MET A 1 -2.13 -1.08 22.63
CA MET A 1 -1.58 -2.34 22.09
C MET A 1 -0.25 -2.02 21.42
N GLY A 2 0.78 -2.85 21.60
CA GLY A 2 2.04 -2.68 20.88
C GLY A 2 1.89 -3.12 19.40
N ARG A 3 2.60 -2.46 18.48
CA ARG A 3 2.55 -2.77 17.03
C ARG A 3 2.76 -4.26 16.73
N LEU A 4 3.65 -4.92 17.47
CA LEU A 4 3.94 -6.34 17.32
C LEU A 4 2.73 -7.25 17.60
N SER A 5 1.90 -6.90 18.60
CA SER A 5 0.69 -7.66 18.91
C SER A 5 -0.36 -7.50 17.82
N ILE A 6 -0.47 -6.29 17.26
CA ILE A 6 -1.41 -6.02 16.17
C ILE A 6 -1.02 -6.83 14.94
N TRP A 7 0.27 -6.92 14.61
CA TRP A 7 0.76 -7.71 13.49
C TRP A 7 0.53 -9.22 13.68
N GLN A 8 0.65 -9.71 14.92
CA GLN A 8 0.32 -11.10 15.24
C GLN A 8 -1.17 -11.37 14.99
N ASP A 9 -2.06 -10.45 15.37
CA ASP A 9 -3.50 -10.58 15.12
C ASP A 9 -3.81 -10.55 13.61
N SER A 10 -3.20 -9.61 12.86
CA SER A 10 -3.32 -9.58 11.39
C SER A 10 -2.88 -10.90 10.76
N TRP A 11 -1.80 -11.49 11.25
CA TRP A 11 -1.28 -12.75 10.76
C TRP A 11 -2.24 -13.93 11.02
N GLN A 12 -2.92 -13.95 12.16
CA GLN A 12 -3.94 -14.96 12.43
C GLN A 12 -5.15 -14.83 11.50
N ILE A 13 -5.53 -13.62 11.14
CA ILE A 13 -6.60 -13.36 10.17
C ILE A 13 -6.19 -13.85 8.78
N ILE A 14 -4.98 -13.48 8.34
CA ILE A 14 -4.41 -13.92 7.06
C ILE A 14 -4.39 -15.44 6.96
N LYS A 15 -3.97 -16.15 8.01
CA LYS A 15 -3.97 -17.62 8.02
C LYS A 15 -5.36 -18.23 7.79
N LYS A 16 -6.42 -17.58 8.27
CA LYS A 16 -7.80 -18.07 8.10
C LYS A 16 -8.34 -17.82 6.70
N ASN A 17 -8.03 -16.67 6.10
CA ASN A 17 -8.54 -16.28 4.78
C ASN A 17 -7.44 -15.66 3.89
N PRO A 18 -6.41 -16.42 3.50
CA PRO A 18 -5.23 -15.85 2.85
C PRO A 18 -5.47 -15.38 1.41
N VAL A 19 -6.49 -15.93 0.74
CA VAL A 19 -6.72 -15.74 -0.70
C VAL A 19 -7.66 -14.57 -0.99
N ILE A 20 -8.78 -14.51 -0.28
CA ILE A 20 -9.86 -13.51 -0.49
C ILE A 20 -9.83 -12.43 0.59
N GLY A 21 -9.21 -12.69 1.74
CA GLY A 21 -9.28 -11.83 2.92
C GLY A 21 -10.64 -11.91 3.62
N VAL A 22 -10.84 -11.04 4.62
CA VAL A 22 -12.09 -10.95 5.41
C VAL A 22 -13.07 -9.89 4.89
N GLY A 23 -12.75 -9.19 3.81
CA GLY A 23 -13.49 -8.07 3.26
C GLY A 23 -12.99 -6.71 3.76
N LEU A 24 -13.05 -5.71 2.87
CA LEU A 24 -12.62 -4.33 3.15
C LEU A 24 -13.37 -3.74 4.34
N GLY A 25 -12.63 -3.17 5.30
CA GLY A 25 -13.19 -2.57 6.51
C GLY A 25 -13.62 -3.57 7.58
N ASN A 26 -13.49 -4.88 7.35
CA ASN A 26 -13.80 -5.91 8.36
C ASN A 26 -12.61 -6.24 9.28
N TYR A 27 -11.44 -5.63 9.07
CA TYR A 27 -10.27 -5.87 9.90
C TYR A 27 -10.52 -5.58 11.41
N PRO A 28 -11.16 -4.45 11.82
CA PRO A 28 -11.46 -4.20 13.23
C PRO A 28 -12.39 -5.26 13.86
N LEU A 29 -13.36 -5.74 13.08
CA LEU A 29 -14.31 -6.78 13.50
C LEU A 29 -13.60 -8.15 13.66
N ALA A 30 -12.63 -8.43 12.81
CA ALA A 30 -11.85 -9.67 12.82
C ALA A 30 -10.80 -9.72 13.94
N VAL A 31 -10.23 -8.58 14.35
CA VAL A 31 -9.29 -8.47 15.47
C VAL A 31 -10.01 -8.46 16.82
N ASN A 32 -11.13 -7.74 16.94
CA ASN A 32 -11.92 -7.71 18.16
C ASN A 32 -13.41 -7.53 17.85
N PHE A 33 -14.19 -8.59 18.02
CA PHE A 33 -15.63 -8.63 17.74
C PHE A 33 -16.45 -7.61 18.57
N ASN A 34 -15.92 -7.15 19.71
CA ASN A 34 -16.55 -6.16 20.59
C ASN A 34 -16.21 -4.70 20.24
N GLN A 35 -15.33 -4.44 19.26
CA GLN A 35 -15.07 -3.09 18.80
C GLN A 35 -16.06 -2.71 17.71
N SER A 36 -16.67 -1.52 17.85
CA SER A 36 -17.55 -0.96 16.83
C SER A 36 -16.81 -0.85 15.49
N TYR A 37 -17.51 -1.02 14.36
CA TYR A 37 -16.99 -0.79 13.01
C TYR A 37 -16.27 0.56 12.84
N ARG A 38 -16.54 1.54 13.73
CA ARG A 38 -15.90 2.86 13.78
C ARG A 38 -14.57 2.92 14.53
N SER A 39 -14.12 1.85 15.17
CA SER A 39 -12.77 1.78 15.72
C SER A 39 -11.80 1.61 14.55
N ALA A 40 -11.16 2.69 14.13
CA ALA A 40 -10.10 2.70 13.12
C ALA A 40 -8.83 2.03 13.66
N VAL A 41 -8.93 0.74 13.97
CA VAL A 41 -7.79 -0.11 14.33
C VAL A 41 -7.21 -0.57 13.01
N THR A 42 -6.25 0.19 12.49
CA THR A 42 -5.41 -0.27 11.37
C THR A 42 -4.24 -1.07 11.92
N SER A 43 -3.66 -1.96 11.11
CA SER A 43 -2.48 -2.71 11.55
C SER A 43 -1.20 -1.86 11.66
N HIS A 44 -1.28 -0.57 11.33
CA HIS A 44 -0.14 0.31 11.09
C HIS A 44 0.88 -0.30 10.10
N ASN A 45 0.43 -1.19 9.21
CA ASN A 45 1.22 -1.77 8.14
C ASN A 45 0.29 -2.02 6.95
N LEU A 46 0.42 -1.20 5.91
CA LEU A 46 -0.50 -1.24 4.78
C LEU A 46 -0.52 -2.61 4.09
N TYR A 47 0.60 -3.32 4.06
CA TYR A 47 0.69 -4.64 3.41
C TYR A 47 -0.10 -5.70 4.18
N LEU A 48 -0.07 -5.65 5.51
CA LEU A 48 -0.85 -6.57 6.35
C LEU A 48 -2.34 -6.26 6.27
N ASP A 49 -2.72 -4.99 6.21
CA ASP A 49 -4.13 -4.60 6.02
C ASP A 49 -4.66 -5.06 4.66
N ILE A 50 -3.93 -4.78 3.57
CA ILE A 50 -4.33 -5.22 2.22
C ILE A 50 -4.47 -6.75 2.18
N TRP A 51 -3.50 -7.49 2.73
CA TRP A 51 -3.57 -8.95 2.70
C TRP A 51 -4.70 -9.49 3.58
N ALA A 52 -4.85 -9.00 4.80
CA ALA A 52 -5.89 -9.46 5.72
C ALA A 52 -7.29 -9.17 5.17
N GLU A 53 -7.52 -7.99 4.58
CA GLU A 53 -8.84 -7.56 4.11
C GLU A 53 -9.20 -8.08 2.72
N THR A 54 -8.26 -8.07 1.78
CA THR A 54 -8.53 -8.32 0.36
C THR A 54 -7.74 -9.48 -0.25
N GLY A 55 -6.91 -10.15 0.56
CA GLY A 55 -6.20 -11.35 0.17
C GLY A 55 -4.93 -11.11 -0.66
N VAL A 56 -4.24 -12.21 -0.94
CA VAL A 56 -2.91 -12.20 -1.58
C VAL A 56 -2.93 -11.64 -3.00
N PHE A 57 -4.00 -11.85 -3.77
CA PHE A 57 -4.07 -11.37 -5.15
C PHE A 57 -4.05 -9.84 -5.23
N THR A 58 -4.74 -9.18 -4.30
CA THR A 58 -4.75 -7.72 -4.22
C THR A 58 -3.38 -7.19 -3.80
N LEU A 59 -2.71 -7.86 -2.85
CA LEU A 59 -1.33 -7.54 -2.48
C LEU A 59 -0.37 -7.66 -3.69
N LEU A 60 -0.50 -8.73 -4.48
CA LEU A 60 0.34 -8.92 -5.67
C LEU A 60 0.06 -7.87 -6.75
N ALA A 61 -1.21 -7.57 -7.03
CA ALA A 61 -1.60 -6.51 -7.97
C ALA A 61 -1.08 -5.14 -7.51
N TRP A 62 -1.16 -4.86 -6.20
CA TRP A 62 -0.61 -3.66 -5.58
C TRP A 62 0.89 -3.56 -5.85
N LEU A 63 1.68 -4.59 -5.52
CA LEU A 63 3.12 -4.60 -5.77
C LEU A 63 3.47 -4.48 -7.26
N PHE A 64 2.69 -5.12 -8.13
CA PHE A 64 2.88 -5.07 -9.57
C PHE A 64 2.79 -3.64 -10.13
N ILE A 65 1.84 -2.83 -9.66
CA ILE A 65 1.72 -1.42 -10.07
C ILE A 65 3.00 -0.64 -9.72
N PHE A 66 3.53 -0.81 -8.51
CA PHE A 66 4.76 -0.10 -8.11
C PHE A 66 5.99 -0.56 -8.89
N ILE A 67 6.12 -1.86 -9.17
CA ILE A 67 7.25 -2.40 -9.94
C ILE A 67 7.21 -1.85 -11.36
N THR A 68 6.06 -1.95 -12.04
CA THR A 68 5.91 -1.45 -13.42
C THR A 68 6.11 0.06 -13.51
N ALA A 69 5.61 0.84 -12.54
CA ALA A 69 5.86 2.28 -12.48
C ALA A 69 7.34 2.61 -12.26
N ALA A 70 8.02 1.90 -11.36
CA ALA A 70 9.45 2.08 -11.14
C ALA A 70 10.27 1.72 -12.37
N GLU A 71 9.95 0.62 -13.06
CA GLU A 71 10.61 0.23 -14.31
C GLU A 71 10.40 1.28 -15.41
N ALA A 72 9.20 1.83 -15.54
CA ALA A 72 8.88 2.87 -16.50
C ALA A 72 9.68 4.16 -16.22
N ALA A 73 9.71 4.60 -14.97
CA ALA A 73 10.50 5.76 -14.55
C ALA A 73 12.00 5.52 -14.78
N TYR A 74 12.52 4.33 -14.43
CA TYR A 74 13.93 3.99 -14.59
C TYR A 74 14.39 4.08 -16.05
N LYS A 75 13.60 3.55 -16.99
CA LYS A 75 13.91 3.64 -18.43
C LYS A 75 14.02 5.09 -18.93
N LYS A 76 13.30 6.02 -18.29
CA LYS A 76 13.25 7.44 -18.65
C LYS A 76 14.39 8.26 -18.02
N THR A 77 15.21 7.67 -17.16
CA THR A 77 16.33 8.37 -16.48
C THR A 77 17.35 8.96 -17.47
N GLY A 78 17.54 8.35 -18.64
CA GLY A 78 18.46 8.86 -19.66
C GLY A 78 18.00 10.14 -20.36
N GLN A 79 16.68 10.32 -20.51
CA GLN A 79 16.09 11.45 -21.26
C GLN A 79 15.54 12.53 -20.33
N TYR A 80 14.91 12.13 -19.22
CA TYR A 80 14.29 13.02 -18.24
C TYR A 80 14.78 12.69 -16.82
N PRO A 81 16.09 12.84 -16.52
CA PRO A 81 16.69 12.36 -15.27
C PRO A 81 16.05 12.97 -14.02
N VAL A 82 15.73 14.27 -14.03
CA VAL A 82 15.15 14.96 -12.86
C VAL A 82 13.77 14.39 -12.52
N VAL A 83 12.91 14.24 -13.53
CA VAL A 83 11.53 13.77 -13.31
C VAL A 83 11.51 12.27 -13.00
N ALA A 84 12.33 11.48 -13.69
CA ALA A 84 12.49 10.05 -13.44
C ALA A 84 13.00 9.75 -12.03
N LEU A 85 14.06 10.44 -11.58
CA LEU A 85 14.60 10.27 -10.23
C LEU A 85 13.64 10.81 -9.16
N GLY A 86 12.93 11.90 -9.44
CA GLY A 86 11.86 12.40 -8.58
C GLY A 86 10.74 11.38 -8.38
N ALA A 87 10.28 10.76 -9.46
CA ALA A 87 9.26 9.71 -9.41
C ALA A 87 9.77 8.47 -8.65
N LEU A 88 10.97 7.98 -8.96
CA LEU A 88 11.58 6.83 -8.27
C LEU A 88 11.75 7.06 -6.77
N SER A 89 12.25 8.23 -6.37
CA SER A 89 12.42 8.58 -4.96
C SER A 89 11.07 8.73 -4.23
N GLY A 90 10.07 9.32 -4.88
CA GLY A 90 8.70 9.39 -4.36
C GLY A 90 8.06 8.02 -4.14
N LEU A 91 8.20 7.10 -5.11
CA LEU A 91 7.72 5.72 -4.98
C LEU A 91 8.45 4.98 -3.86
N ALA A 92 9.78 5.11 -3.76
CA ALA A 92 10.57 4.47 -2.71
C ALA A 92 10.19 4.99 -1.31
N TYR A 93 10.01 6.30 -1.17
CA TYR A 93 9.55 6.92 0.09
C TYR A 93 8.18 6.37 0.49
N PHE A 94 7.22 6.37 -0.43
CA PHE A 94 5.87 5.87 -0.16
C PHE A 94 5.90 4.40 0.25
N PHE A 95 6.67 3.56 -0.44
CA PHE A 95 6.79 2.14 -0.15
C PHE A 95 7.37 1.87 1.25
N ALA A 96 8.44 2.59 1.61
CA ALA A 96 9.07 2.49 2.92
C ALA A 96 8.15 3.00 4.03
N HIS A 97 7.46 4.12 3.80
CA HIS A 97 6.54 4.69 4.77
C HIS A 97 5.30 3.80 4.99
N SER A 98 4.78 3.19 3.92
CA SER A 98 3.62 2.27 3.95
C SER A 98 3.83 1.04 4.83
N PHE A 99 5.08 0.70 5.15
CA PHE A 99 5.39 -0.39 6.07
C PHE A 99 5.04 -0.05 7.53
N PHE A 100 5.07 1.23 7.89
CA PHE A 100 4.88 1.71 9.27
C PHE A 100 3.58 2.48 9.47
N GLU A 101 2.89 2.84 8.38
CA GLU A 101 1.68 3.64 8.43
C GLU A 101 0.75 3.26 7.28
N THR A 102 -0.56 3.35 7.52
CA THR A 102 -1.58 3.18 6.48
C THR A 102 -1.88 4.50 5.79
N ALA A 103 -0.83 5.16 5.30
CA ALA A 103 -0.90 6.54 4.81
C ALA A 103 -1.82 6.70 3.58
N ILE A 104 -2.08 5.63 2.83
CA ILE A 104 -2.94 5.65 1.65
C ILE A 104 -4.39 6.05 1.94
N PHE A 105 -4.88 5.77 3.15
CA PHE A 105 -6.24 6.14 3.53
C PHE A 105 -6.41 7.65 3.73
N ASN A 106 -5.30 8.42 3.77
CA ASN A 106 -5.35 9.86 3.69
C ASN A 106 -5.50 10.31 2.23
N PRO A 107 -6.60 11.01 1.87
CA PRO A 107 -6.85 11.44 0.48
C PRO A 107 -5.72 12.29 -0.11
N THR A 108 -5.03 13.08 0.71
CA THR A 108 -3.92 13.93 0.26
C THR A 108 -2.72 13.09 -0.16
N VAL A 109 -2.39 12.05 0.63
CA VAL A 109 -1.30 11.12 0.31
C VAL A 109 -1.64 10.33 -0.94
N LEU A 110 -2.89 9.87 -1.06
CA LEU A 110 -3.37 9.20 -2.26
C LEU A 110 -3.24 10.09 -3.50
N ALA A 111 -3.66 11.35 -3.42
CA ALA A 111 -3.53 12.30 -4.52
C ALA A 111 -2.06 12.51 -4.92
N MET A 112 -1.16 12.68 -3.95
CA MET A 112 0.28 12.79 -4.20
C MET A 112 0.85 11.53 -4.86
N LEU A 113 0.46 10.35 -4.40
CA LEU A 113 0.86 9.07 -4.99
C LEU A 113 0.40 8.98 -6.45
N MET A 114 -0.85 9.37 -6.75
CA MET A 114 -1.38 9.36 -8.11
C MET A 114 -0.59 10.28 -9.06
N VAL A 115 -0.17 11.46 -8.58
CA VAL A 115 0.69 12.36 -9.35
C VAL A 115 2.05 11.70 -9.62
N VAL A 116 2.68 11.10 -8.61
CA VAL A 116 3.98 10.41 -8.77
C VAL A 116 3.88 9.24 -9.74
N LEU A 117 2.83 8.41 -9.64
CA LEU A 117 2.57 7.32 -10.58
C LEU A 117 2.32 7.82 -12.01
N GLY A 118 1.56 8.92 -12.14
CA GLY A 118 1.33 9.58 -13.42
C GLY A 118 2.62 10.05 -14.06
N LEU A 119 3.51 10.69 -13.29
CA LEU A 119 4.83 11.12 -13.78
C LEU A 119 5.73 9.92 -14.16
N ALA A 120 5.69 8.84 -13.39
CA ALA A 120 6.43 7.62 -13.72
C ALA A 120 5.97 6.98 -15.04
N ALA A 121 4.65 6.99 -15.29
CA ALA A 121 4.04 6.38 -16.46
C ALA A 121 4.02 7.29 -17.69
N ALA A 122 3.99 8.62 -17.52
CA ALA A 122 3.81 9.59 -18.60
C ALA A 122 4.89 9.45 -19.68
N ASP A 123 4.47 9.22 -20.91
CA ASP A 123 5.37 9.28 -22.06
C ASP A 123 5.54 10.76 -22.44
N TYR A 124 6.77 11.23 -22.30
CA TYR A 124 7.12 12.56 -22.71
C TYR A 124 7.38 12.51 -24.21
N GLU A 125 6.41 12.96 -25.00
CA GLU A 125 6.65 13.24 -26.41
C GLU A 125 7.69 14.37 -26.49
N GLY A 126 8.80 14.08 -27.17
CA GLY A 126 9.91 15.02 -27.41
C GLY A 126 9.72 15.82 -28.69
#